data_AF-A0A0B0MQR3-F1
#
_entry.id   AF-A0A0B0MQR3-F1
#
_cell.length_a   1.000
_cell.length_b   1.000
_cell.length_c   1.000
_cell.angle_alpha   90.00
_cell.angle_beta   90.00
_cell.angle_gamma   90.00
#
_symmetry.space_group_name_H-M   'P 1'
#
loop_
_entity.id
_entity.type
_entity.pdbx_description
1 polymer ?
#
loop_
_entity_poly.entity_id
_entity_poly.type
_entity_poly.pdbx_seq_one_letter_code
_entity_poly.pdbx_strand_id
1 'polypeptide(L)'
;MLPINYELWHQMPDSNKNEALDNINERFALEVSDNYVKKALEKKWRDYKSILKKEYFKKNISLEEKLRNVSPGMLRYQWEDAIRFWNSKKGEELSSGQKVGRLQSFDITHRKKDGSPMTSEAAEIMEKLKDKKAEYKAIALSDSSVNVDDIDNRIITEVLGPKRLRDKMAQMQVSMVELIVQLKAEAASREAEVQRKYEELQQQLKVDAAAREVE
;
A
#
# COMPACT_ATOMS: atom_id res chain seq x y z
N MET A 1 -20.24 -17.10 -18.78
CA MET A 1 -19.01 -16.32 -19.08
C MET A 1 -18.93 -15.15 -18.12
N LEU A 2 -17.77 -14.83 -17.57
CA LEU A 2 -17.64 -13.71 -16.64
C LEU A 2 -17.57 -12.37 -17.39
N PRO A 3 -18.29 -11.31 -16.93
CA PRO A 3 -18.26 -10.00 -17.58
C PRO A 3 -16.87 -9.36 -17.61
N ILE A 4 -16.49 -8.74 -18.73
CA ILE A 4 -15.16 -8.10 -18.89
C ILE A 4 -15.18 -6.58 -18.68
N ASN A 5 -16.36 -5.99 -18.64
CA ASN A 5 -16.57 -4.54 -18.57
C ASN A 5 -16.24 -3.93 -17.19
N TYR A 6 -16.20 -4.73 -16.13
CA TYR A 6 -15.71 -4.27 -14.82
C TYR A 6 -14.21 -4.00 -14.88
N GLU A 7 -13.75 -2.87 -14.33
CA GLU A 7 -12.33 -2.54 -14.32
C GLU A 7 -11.56 -3.55 -13.46
N LEU A 8 -12.10 -3.87 -12.28
CA LEU A 8 -11.45 -4.68 -11.24
C LEU A 8 -12.37 -5.81 -10.76
N TRP A 9 -11.77 -6.94 -10.36
CA TRP A 9 -12.51 -8.13 -9.88
C TRP A 9 -13.46 -7.82 -8.71
N HIS A 10 -13.05 -6.94 -7.80
CA HIS A 10 -13.85 -6.56 -6.64
C HIS A 10 -15.06 -5.66 -6.97
N GLN A 11 -15.07 -5.01 -8.14
CA GLN A 11 -16.23 -4.23 -8.60
C GLN A 11 -17.32 -5.13 -9.20
N MET A 12 -16.93 -6.32 -9.67
CA MET A 12 -17.90 -7.27 -10.20
C MET A 12 -18.81 -7.77 -9.07
N PRO A 13 -20.14 -7.76 -9.26
CA PRO A 13 -21.09 -8.26 -8.27
C PRO A 13 -20.79 -9.70 -7.85
N ASP A 14 -21.06 -10.02 -6.58
CA ASP A 14 -20.85 -11.37 -6.07
C ASP A 14 -21.80 -12.39 -6.69
N SER A 15 -22.96 -11.97 -7.20
CA SER A 15 -23.85 -12.83 -7.98
C SER A 15 -23.14 -13.44 -9.19
N ASN A 16 -22.43 -12.63 -9.99
CA ASN A 16 -21.66 -13.13 -11.13
C ASN A 16 -20.53 -14.07 -10.71
N LYS A 17 -19.87 -13.81 -9.58
CA LYS A 17 -18.79 -14.66 -9.04
C LYS A 17 -19.33 -16.00 -8.56
N ASN A 18 -20.45 -15.98 -7.85
CA ASN A 18 -21.09 -17.16 -7.30
C ASN A 18 -21.69 -18.01 -8.42
N GLU A 19 -22.35 -17.40 -9.42
CA GLU A 19 -22.84 -18.11 -10.60
C GLU A 19 -21.70 -18.84 -11.34
N ALA A 20 -20.53 -18.20 -11.50
CA ALA A 20 -19.38 -18.85 -12.12
C ALA A 20 -18.80 -19.99 -11.27
N LEU A 21 -18.85 -19.88 -9.95
CA LEU A 21 -18.45 -20.94 -9.04
C LEU A 21 -19.42 -22.12 -9.10
N ASP A 22 -20.73 -21.86 -9.07
CA ASP A 22 -21.77 -22.88 -9.13
C ASP A 22 -21.67 -23.68 -10.43
N ASN A 23 -21.47 -23.00 -11.57
CA ASN A 23 -21.23 -23.64 -12.87
C ASN A 23 -19.98 -24.55 -12.89
N ILE A 24 -18.95 -24.23 -12.11
CA ILE A 24 -17.74 -25.06 -11.99
C ILE A 24 -18.05 -26.28 -11.13
N ASN A 25 -18.69 -26.07 -9.98
CA ASN A 25 -19.05 -27.13 -9.04
C ASN A 25 -20.05 -28.12 -9.65
N GLU A 26 -20.91 -27.68 -10.58
CA GLU A 26 -21.83 -28.56 -11.33
C GLU A 26 -21.09 -29.47 -12.31
N ARG A 27 -19.97 -29.03 -12.89
CA ARG A 27 -19.22 -29.76 -13.92
C ARG A 27 -18.05 -30.57 -13.35
N PHE A 28 -17.51 -30.16 -12.21
CA PHE A 28 -16.29 -30.70 -11.65
C PHE A 28 -16.48 -31.00 -10.16
N ALA A 29 -16.26 -32.25 -9.77
CA ALA A 29 -16.14 -32.63 -8.36
C ALA A 29 -14.75 -32.21 -7.84
N LEU A 30 -14.67 -31.02 -7.24
CA LEU A 30 -13.42 -30.45 -6.75
C LEU A 30 -13.29 -30.64 -5.24
N GLU A 31 -12.25 -31.35 -4.79
CA GLU A 31 -11.89 -31.47 -3.37
C GLU A 31 -11.07 -30.28 -2.87
N VAL A 32 -11.47 -29.06 -3.21
CA VAL A 32 -10.81 -27.82 -2.79
C VAL A 32 -11.83 -26.80 -2.29
N SER A 33 -11.39 -25.88 -1.43
CA SER A 33 -12.29 -24.85 -0.91
C SER A 33 -12.77 -23.89 -2.00
N ASP A 34 -14.03 -23.43 -1.90
CA ASP A 34 -14.60 -22.40 -2.77
C ASP A 34 -13.75 -21.13 -2.82
N ASN A 35 -13.12 -20.76 -1.70
CA ASN A 35 -12.24 -19.59 -1.65
C ASN A 35 -11.01 -19.76 -2.55
N TYR A 36 -10.45 -20.97 -2.61
CA TYR A 36 -9.36 -21.29 -3.54
C TYR A 36 -9.83 -21.19 -4.99
N VAL A 37 -11.01 -21.75 -5.31
CA VAL A 37 -11.60 -21.69 -6.66
C VAL A 37 -11.87 -20.23 -7.06
N LYS A 38 -12.42 -19.40 -6.17
CA LYS A 38 -12.65 -17.97 -6.40
C LYS A 38 -11.36 -17.20 -6.70
N LYS A 39 -10.26 -17.49 -5.99
CA LYS A 39 -8.94 -16.91 -6.29
C LYS A 39 -8.40 -17.35 -7.65
N ALA A 40 -8.58 -18.62 -8.01
CA ALA A 40 -8.18 -19.14 -9.31
C ALA A 40 -9.01 -18.51 -10.45
N LEU A 41 -10.31 -18.37 -10.26
CA LEU A 41 -11.24 -17.66 -11.15
C LEU A 41 -10.81 -16.21 -11.38
N GLU A 42 -10.50 -15.49 -10.30
CA GLU A 42 -10.02 -14.11 -10.36
C GLU A 42 -8.75 -13.99 -11.22
N LYS A 43 -7.78 -14.90 -11.01
CA LYS A 43 -6.56 -14.95 -11.82
C LYS A 43 -6.88 -15.22 -13.29
N LYS A 44 -7.67 -16.25 -13.58
CA LYS A 44 -8.07 -16.61 -14.96
C LYS A 44 -8.80 -15.48 -15.68
N TRP A 45 -9.65 -14.75 -14.96
CA TRP A 45 -10.34 -13.58 -15.50
C TRP A 45 -9.37 -12.45 -15.88
N ARG A 46 -8.39 -12.14 -15.03
CA ARG A 46 -7.33 -11.17 -15.36
C ARG A 46 -6.48 -11.60 -16.55
N ASP A 47 -6.07 -12.87 -16.57
CA ASP A 47 -5.27 -13.43 -17.66
C ASP A 47 -6.04 -13.35 -18.99
N TYR A 48 -7.33 -13.69 -18.97
CA TYR A 48 -8.20 -13.58 -20.13
C TYR A 48 -8.32 -12.14 -20.64
N LYS A 49 -8.53 -11.15 -19.75
CA LYS A 49 -8.54 -9.73 -20.15
C LYS A 49 -7.19 -9.28 -20.74
N SER A 50 -6.09 -9.79 -20.21
CA SER A 50 -4.75 -9.52 -20.72
C SER A 50 -4.54 -10.08 -22.14
N ILE A 51 -4.98 -11.33 -22.38
CA ILE A 51 -4.95 -11.98 -23.70
C ILE A 51 -5.79 -11.17 -24.70
N LEU A 52 -7.03 -10.84 -24.35
CA LEU A 52 -7.91 -10.01 -25.19
C LEU A 52 -7.25 -8.67 -25.53
N LYS A 53 -6.67 -8.00 -24.54
CA LYS A 53 -5.99 -6.73 -24.78
C LYS A 53 -4.79 -6.90 -25.71
N LYS A 54 -4.01 -7.98 -25.60
CA LYS A 54 -2.88 -8.25 -26.50
C LYS A 54 -3.33 -8.52 -27.94
N GLU A 55 -4.42 -9.26 -28.13
CA GLU A 55 -4.94 -9.63 -29.45
C GLU A 55 -5.56 -8.45 -30.19
N TYR A 56 -6.38 -7.65 -29.49
CA TYR A 56 -7.22 -6.62 -30.11
C TYR A 56 -6.67 -5.19 -29.95
N PHE A 57 -5.80 -4.93 -28.98
CA PHE A 57 -5.27 -3.60 -28.70
C PHE A 57 -3.93 -3.33 -29.42
N LYS A 58 -3.92 -3.54 -30.74
CA LYS A 58 -2.79 -3.14 -31.59
C LYS A 58 -2.81 -1.61 -31.80
N LYS A 59 -1.64 -0.97 -31.75
CA LYS A 59 -1.49 0.51 -31.84
C LYS A 59 -1.99 1.11 -33.16
N ASN A 60 -2.00 0.32 -34.23
CA ASN A 60 -2.27 0.81 -35.58
C ASN A 60 -3.74 0.68 -36.02
N ILE A 61 -4.64 0.29 -35.10
CA ILE A 61 -6.07 0.09 -35.38
C ILE A 61 -6.88 1.24 -34.78
N SER A 62 -7.78 1.83 -35.56
CA SER A 62 -8.67 2.91 -35.13
C SER A 62 -9.66 2.46 -34.04
N LEU A 63 -10.16 3.40 -33.23
CA LEU A 63 -11.15 3.09 -32.19
C LEU A 63 -12.43 2.48 -32.78
N GLU A 64 -12.94 3.02 -33.88
CA GLU A 64 -14.13 2.50 -34.54
C GLU A 64 -13.96 1.06 -35.01
N GLU A 65 -12.80 0.74 -35.56
CA GLU A 65 -12.50 -0.60 -36.05
C GLU A 65 -12.37 -1.61 -34.89
N LYS A 66 -11.84 -1.18 -33.73
CA LYS A 66 -11.85 -1.98 -32.49
C LYS A 66 -13.26 -2.25 -31.97
N LEU A 67 -14.18 -1.29 -32.10
CA LEU A 67 -15.58 -1.45 -31.68
C LEU A 67 -16.36 -2.37 -32.63
N ARG A 68 -16.03 -2.39 -33.92
CA ARG A 68 -16.64 -3.29 -34.91
C ARG A 68 -16.16 -4.75 -34.75
N ASN A 69 -14.91 -4.96 -34.34
CA ASN A 69 -14.30 -6.29 -34.16
C ASN A 69 -14.61 -6.89 -32.77
N VAL A 70 -15.89 -7.11 -32.48
CA VAL A 70 -16.33 -7.76 -31.22
C VAL A 70 -15.80 -9.19 -31.16
N SER A 71 -15.19 -9.56 -30.04
CA SER A 71 -14.68 -10.93 -29.84
C SER A 71 -15.81 -11.97 -29.92
N PRO A 72 -15.63 -13.09 -30.64
CA PRO A 72 -16.66 -14.14 -30.76
C PRO A 72 -17.13 -14.65 -29.38
N GLY A 73 -18.43 -14.67 -29.15
CA GLY A 73 -19.03 -15.10 -27.87
C GLY A 73 -19.09 -14.00 -26.79
N MET A 74 -18.64 -12.78 -27.08
CA MET A 74 -18.72 -11.63 -26.17
C MET A 74 -19.98 -10.79 -26.42
N LEU A 75 -20.61 -10.31 -25.34
CA LEU A 75 -21.70 -9.34 -25.45
C LEU A 75 -21.18 -7.99 -25.92
N ARG A 76 -21.82 -7.41 -26.94
CA ARG A 76 -21.40 -6.15 -27.58
C ARG A 76 -21.22 -5.02 -26.57
N TYR A 77 -22.18 -4.79 -25.68
CA TYR A 77 -22.07 -3.70 -24.69
C TYR A 77 -20.88 -3.89 -23.74
N GLN A 78 -20.57 -5.14 -23.33
CA GLN A 78 -19.43 -5.41 -22.46
C GLN A 78 -18.11 -5.14 -23.18
N TRP A 79 -18.04 -5.49 -24.46
CA TRP A 79 -16.89 -5.19 -25.31
C TRP A 79 -16.69 -3.69 -25.47
N GLU A 80 -17.74 -2.95 -25.83
CA GLU A 80 -17.65 -1.52 -26.03
C GLU A 80 -17.21 -0.78 -24.77
N ASP A 81 -17.75 -1.14 -23.59
CA ASP A 81 -17.35 -0.53 -22.32
C ASP A 81 -15.89 -0.83 -21.95
N ALA A 82 -15.44 -2.07 -22.18
CA ALA A 82 -14.04 -2.44 -21.96
C ALA A 82 -13.10 -1.66 -22.89
N ILE A 83 -13.46 -1.53 -24.18
CA ILE A 83 -12.68 -0.77 -25.17
C ILE A 83 -12.65 0.72 -24.82
N ARG A 84 -13.79 1.32 -24.44
CA ARG A 84 -13.86 2.71 -23.97
C ARG A 84 -12.95 2.95 -22.78
N PHE A 85 -12.98 2.05 -21.79
CA PHE A 85 -12.09 2.14 -20.63
C PHE A 85 -10.61 2.03 -21.02
N TRP A 86 -10.22 1.04 -21.82
CA TRP A 86 -8.81 0.85 -22.19
C TRP A 86 -8.23 1.98 -23.04
N ASN A 87 -9.06 2.72 -23.80
CA ASN A 87 -8.63 3.93 -24.53
C ASN A 87 -8.77 5.22 -23.72
N SER A 88 -9.28 5.16 -22.48
CA SER A 88 -9.31 6.33 -21.59
C SER A 88 -7.92 6.61 -21.03
N LYS A 89 -7.67 7.86 -20.61
CA LYS A 89 -6.43 8.26 -19.94
C LYS A 89 -6.09 7.35 -18.74
N LYS A 90 -7.09 7.02 -17.94
CA LYS A 90 -6.97 6.11 -16.79
C LYS A 90 -6.57 4.69 -17.23
N GLY A 91 -7.18 4.18 -18.30
CA GLY A 91 -6.86 2.86 -18.84
C GLY A 91 -5.46 2.79 -19.48
N GLU A 92 -5.03 3.89 -20.12
CA GLU A 92 -3.70 4.06 -20.67
C GLU A 92 -2.64 4.05 -19.55
N GLU A 93 -2.81 4.87 -18.52
CA GLU A 93 -1.95 4.93 -17.32
C GLU A 93 -1.79 3.57 -16.64
N LEU A 94 -2.89 2.81 -16.49
CA LEU A 94 -2.85 1.46 -15.90
C LEU A 94 -2.17 0.42 -16.80
N SER A 95 -2.08 0.67 -18.10
CA SER A 95 -1.63 -0.32 -19.08
C SER A 95 -0.26 -0.07 -19.66
N SER A 96 0.23 1.17 -19.60
CA SER A 96 1.56 1.52 -20.08
C SER A 96 2.65 0.82 -19.27
N GLY A 97 2.33 0.32 -18.05
CA GLY A 97 3.33 -0.19 -17.11
C GLY A 97 4.43 0.84 -16.84
N GLN A 98 4.16 2.10 -17.20
CA GLN A 98 5.11 3.19 -17.15
C GLN A 98 5.37 3.41 -15.67
N LYS A 99 6.65 3.39 -15.29
CA LYS A 99 7.06 3.68 -13.92
C LYS A 99 6.40 5.00 -13.55
N VAL A 100 5.40 4.92 -12.67
CA VAL A 100 4.72 6.07 -12.12
C VAL A 100 5.84 6.90 -11.50
N GLY A 101 6.05 8.11 -12.02
CA GLY A 101 7.10 9.01 -11.52
C GLY A 101 6.97 9.12 -9.99
N ARG A 102 8.08 9.26 -9.27
CA ARG A 102 8.03 9.17 -7.80
C ARG A 102 7.07 10.20 -7.18
N LEU A 103 6.90 11.36 -7.82
CA LEU A 103 5.91 12.36 -7.45
C LEU A 103 4.46 11.86 -7.59
N GLN A 104 4.16 11.21 -8.71
CA GLN A 104 2.83 10.65 -8.96
C GLN A 104 2.54 9.46 -8.02
N SER A 105 3.57 8.69 -7.66
CA SER A 105 3.47 7.64 -6.65
C SER A 105 3.10 8.22 -5.27
N PHE A 106 3.72 9.35 -4.89
CA PHE A 106 3.37 10.06 -3.66
C PHE A 106 1.90 10.53 -3.68
N ASP A 107 1.46 11.16 -4.78
CA ASP A 107 0.08 11.62 -4.97
C ASP A 107 -0.95 10.48 -4.79
N ILE A 108 -0.71 9.31 -5.40
CA ILE A 108 -1.61 8.15 -5.30
C ILE A 108 -1.70 7.63 -3.87
N THR A 109 -0.55 7.52 -3.19
CA THR A 109 -0.46 6.91 -1.85
C THR A 109 -0.99 7.81 -0.74
N HIS A 110 -1.03 9.12 -0.95
CA HIS A 110 -1.43 10.10 0.06
C HIS A 110 -2.82 10.70 -0.19
N ARG A 111 -3.57 10.14 -1.14
CA ARG A 111 -4.98 10.50 -1.43
C ARG A 111 -5.94 9.40 -0.96
N LYS A 112 -7.11 9.82 -0.50
CA LYS A 112 -8.25 8.95 -0.21
C LYS A 112 -8.91 8.52 -1.53
N LYS A 113 -9.84 7.57 -1.44
CA LYS A 113 -10.60 7.06 -2.59
C LYS A 113 -11.45 8.13 -3.30
N ASP A 114 -11.84 9.18 -2.59
CA ASP A 114 -12.58 10.34 -3.11
C ASP A 114 -11.66 11.38 -3.80
N GLY A 115 -10.34 11.15 -3.82
CA GLY A 115 -9.34 12.05 -4.40
C GLY A 115 -8.82 13.15 -3.47
N SER A 116 -9.41 13.30 -2.28
CA SER A 116 -8.96 14.27 -1.27
C SER A 116 -7.66 13.82 -0.60
N PRO A 117 -6.81 14.76 -0.12
CA PRO A 117 -5.63 14.41 0.67
C PRO A 117 -6.00 13.65 1.95
N MET A 118 -5.20 12.66 2.34
CA MET A 118 -5.46 11.89 3.56
C MET A 118 -5.36 12.73 4.83
N THR A 119 -4.45 13.70 4.85
CA THR A 119 -4.21 14.63 5.96
C THR A 119 -3.98 16.05 5.44
N SER A 120 -4.19 17.06 6.29
CA SER A 120 -3.87 18.45 5.96
C SER A 120 -2.40 18.63 5.61
N GLU A 121 -1.51 17.94 6.33
CA GLU A 121 -0.08 17.95 6.06
C GLU A 121 0.25 17.34 4.69
N ALA A 122 -0.42 16.25 4.30
CA ALA A 122 -0.26 15.68 2.96
C ALA A 122 -0.72 16.66 1.87
N ALA A 123 -1.78 17.44 2.11
CA ALA A 123 -2.23 18.47 1.20
C ALA A 123 -1.16 19.55 0.98
N GLU A 124 -0.56 20.06 2.06
CA GLU A 124 0.50 21.07 2.00
C GLU A 124 1.75 20.54 1.26
N ILE A 125 2.12 19.28 1.51
CA ILE A 125 3.24 18.64 0.81
C ILE A 125 2.94 18.50 -0.69
N MET A 126 1.74 18.05 -1.06
CA MET A 126 1.35 17.95 -2.47
C MET A 126 1.41 19.30 -3.19
N GLU A 127 0.97 20.38 -2.53
CA GLU A 127 1.06 21.74 -3.06
C GLU A 127 2.50 22.16 -3.30
N LYS A 128 3.38 21.98 -2.30
CA LYS A 128 4.82 22.25 -2.43
C LYS A 128 5.50 21.44 -3.53
N LEU A 129 5.14 20.15 -3.68
CA LEU A 129 5.66 19.31 -4.76
C LEU A 129 5.22 19.83 -6.14
N LYS A 130 3.98 20.32 -6.24
CA LYS A 130 3.44 20.90 -7.48
C LYS A 130 4.14 22.21 -7.85
N ASP A 131 4.36 23.09 -6.89
CA ASP A 131 5.04 24.37 -7.09
C ASP A 131 6.51 24.15 -7.49
N LYS A 132 7.23 23.28 -6.78
CA LYS A 132 8.61 22.93 -7.12
C LYS A 132 8.72 22.28 -8.49
N LYS A 133 7.75 21.43 -8.87
CA LYS A 133 7.71 20.85 -10.22
C LYS A 133 7.55 21.92 -11.30
N ALA A 134 6.75 22.96 -11.06
CA ALA A 134 6.62 24.07 -12.00
C ALA A 134 7.92 24.89 -12.11
N GLU A 135 8.58 25.18 -10.98
CA GLU A 135 9.87 25.87 -10.91
C GLU A 135 10.95 25.13 -11.73
N TYR A 136 11.16 23.84 -11.44
CA TYR A 136 12.16 23.04 -12.14
C TYR A 136 11.85 22.83 -13.63
N LYS A 137 10.57 22.76 -14.00
CA LYS A 137 10.16 22.68 -15.41
C LYS A 137 10.48 23.99 -16.16
N ALA A 138 10.34 25.14 -15.50
CA ALA A 138 10.75 26.42 -16.09
C ALA A 138 12.27 26.51 -16.27
N ILE A 139 13.05 25.99 -15.31
CA ILE A 139 14.51 25.92 -15.40
C ILE A 139 14.95 24.99 -16.54
N ALA A 140 14.35 23.79 -16.66
CA ALA A 140 14.67 22.85 -17.73
C ALA A 140 14.32 23.37 -19.14
N LEU A 141 13.34 24.28 -19.26
CA LEU A 141 13.05 24.98 -20.52
C LEU A 141 14.15 26.00 -20.90
N SER A 142 14.92 26.48 -19.93
CA SER A 142 16.02 27.43 -20.13
C SER A 142 17.39 26.77 -20.27
N ASP A 143 17.61 25.61 -19.64
CA ASP A 143 18.87 24.88 -19.64
C ASP A 143 18.61 23.40 -19.99
N SER A 144 18.90 23.05 -21.25
CA SER A 144 18.64 21.71 -21.81
C SER A 144 19.55 20.61 -21.26
N SER A 145 20.49 20.95 -20.37
CA SER A 145 21.39 19.99 -19.73
C SER A 145 20.77 19.26 -18.52
N VAL A 146 19.63 19.72 -18.02
CA VAL A 146 18.98 19.13 -16.83
C VAL A 146 18.22 17.85 -17.20
N ASN A 147 18.67 16.71 -16.66
CA ASN A 147 18.00 15.42 -16.85
C ASN A 147 16.64 15.39 -16.13
N VAL A 148 15.56 15.21 -16.91
CA VAL A 148 14.17 15.19 -16.44
C VAL A 148 13.91 14.10 -15.38
N ASP A 149 14.59 12.96 -15.45
CA ASP A 149 14.43 11.87 -14.47
C ASP A 149 15.09 12.17 -13.11
N ASP A 150 16.05 13.09 -13.06
CA ASP A 150 16.68 13.54 -11.81
C ASP A 150 15.86 14.62 -11.10
N ILE A 151 15.04 15.37 -11.84
CA ILE A 151 14.19 16.45 -11.32
C ILE A 151 13.23 15.92 -10.25
N ASP A 152 12.52 14.82 -10.52
CA ASP A 152 11.58 14.22 -9.57
C ASP A 152 12.27 13.77 -8.26
N ASN A 153 13.48 13.22 -8.36
CA ASN A 153 14.26 12.77 -7.20
C ASN A 153 14.73 13.96 -6.34
N ARG A 154 15.18 15.02 -7.02
CA ARG A 154 15.64 16.24 -6.39
C ARG A 154 14.51 16.96 -5.67
N ILE A 155 13.36 17.13 -6.34
CA ILE A 155 12.16 17.72 -5.73
C ILE A 155 11.73 16.94 -4.49
N ILE A 156 11.67 15.61 -4.57
CA ILE A 156 11.30 14.77 -3.43
C ILE A 156 12.27 14.93 -2.27
N THR A 157 13.56 14.99 -2.56
CA THR A 157 14.59 15.14 -1.51
C THR A 157 14.48 16.51 -0.85
N GLU A 158 14.26 17.57 -1.62
CA GLU A 158 14.09 18.93 -1.08
C GLU A 158 12.81 19.08 -0.24
N VAL A 159 11.69 18.53 -0.69
CA VAL A 159 10.40 18.69 0.00
C VAL A 159 10.25 17.71 1.17
N LEU A 160 10.62 16.43 1.01
CA LEU A 160 10.43 15.40 2.03
C LEU A 160 11.65 15.16 2.92
N GLY A 161 12.84 15.58 2.51
CA GLY A 161 14.09 15.38 3.26
C GLY A 161 14.04 15.96 4.68
N PRO A 162 13.64 17.23 4.86
CA PRO A 162 13.56 17.84 6.19
C PRO A 162 12.57 17.13 7.12
N LYS A 163 11.43 16.70 6.58
CA LYS A 163 10.42 15.94 7.35
C LYS A 163 10.97 14.60 7.84
N ARG A 164 11.61 13.83 6.95
CA ARG A 164 12.22 12.54 7.31
C ARG A 164 13.26 12.65 8.41
N LEU A 165 14.05 13.74 8.41
CA LEU A 165 15.02 13.99 9.48
C LEU A 165 14.33 14.27 10.81
N ARG A 166 13.28 15.12 10.82
CA ARG A 166 12.49 15.39 12.03
C ARG A 166 11.84 14.12 12.59
N ASP A 167 11.21 13.32 11.75
CA ASP A 167 10.54 12.09 12.17
C ASP A 167 11.53 11.09 12.78
N LYS A 168 12.72 10.94 12.18
CA LYS A 168 13.80 10.11 12.72
C LYS A 168 14.29 10.61 14.08
N MET A 169 14.43 11.93 14.25
CA MET A 169 14.81 12.51 15.53
C MET A 169 13.74 12.27 16.60
N ALA A 170 12.46 12.46 16.27
CA ALA A 170 11.35 12.19 17.17
C ALA A 170 11.30 10.71 17.59
N GLN A 171 11.50 9.80 16.64
CA GLN A 171 11.54 8.36 16.94
C GLN A 171 12.71 8.00 17.86
N MET A 172 13.88 8.60 17.64
CA MET A 172 15.05 8.40 18.51
C MET A 172 14.81 8.94 19.91
N GLN A 173 14.12 10.07 20.04
CA GLN A 173 13.71 10.62 21.33
C GLN A 173 12.74 9.68 22.07
N VAL A 174 11.73 9.15 21.37
CA VAL A 174 10.78 8.19 21.96
C VAL A 174 11.50 6.93 22.44
N SER A 175 12.37 6.35 21.62
CA SER A 175 13.17 5.18 22.00
C SER A 175 14.09 5.44 23.20
N MET A 176 14.69 6.63 23.28
CA MET A 176 15.52 7.02 24.42
C MET A 176 14.68 7.13 25.70
N VAL A 177 13.48 7.72 25.62
CA VAL A 177 12.58 7.83 26.77
C VAL A 177 12.12 6.45 27.23
N GLU A 178 11.79 5.55 26.32
CA GLU A 178 11.43 4.16 26.65
C GLU A 178 12.57 3.43 27.36
N LEU A 179 13.82 3.58 26.88
CA LEU A 179 15.00 2.98 27.51
C LEU A 179 15.23 3.54 28.93
N ILE A 180 15.05 4.86 29.13
CA ILE A 180 15.18 5.49 30.45
C ILE A 180 14.14 4.92 31.43
N VAL A 181 12.91 4.71 30.98
CA VAL A 181 11.84 4.13 31.81
C VAL A 181 12.18 2.69 32.20
N GLN A 182 12.68 1.88 31.27
CA GLN A 182 13.11 0.50 31.55
C GLN A 182 14.24 0.45 32.58
N LEU A 183 15.29 1.26 32.39
CA LEU A 183 16.43 1.32 33.32
C LEU A 183 16.01 1.79 34.71
N LYS A 184 15.08 2.76 34.81
CA LYS A 184 14.54 3.20 36.11
C LYS A 184 13.73 2.10 36.80
N ALA A 185 12.93 1.35 36.06
CA ALA A 185 12.17 0.23 36.62
C ALA A 185 13.09 -0.90 37.10
N GLU A 186 14.14 -1.23 36.35
CA GLU A 186 15.14 -2.21 36.76
C GLU A 186 15.91 -1.77 38.01
N ALA A 187 16.32 -0.49 38.07
CA ALA A 187 16.99 0.06 39.24
C ALA A 187 16.11 -0.03 40.49
N ALA A 188 14.84 0.39 40.39
CA ALA A 188 13.88 0.30 41.49
C ALA A 188 13.63 -1.15 41.92
N SER A 189 13.59 -2.11 40.98
CA SER A 189 13.46 -3.53 41.30
C SER A 189 14.68 -4.06 42.06
N ARG A 190 15.89 -3.67 41.66
CA ARG A 190 17.13 -4.07 42.35
C ARG A 190 17.19 -3.48 43.75
N GLU A 191 16.81 -2.20 43.92
CA GLU A 191 16.74 -1.55 45.23
C GLU A 191 15.74 -2.23 46.15
N ALA A 192 14.53 -2.56 45.65
CA ALA A 192 13.53 -3.28 46.43
C ALA A 192 13.99 -4.68 46.86
N GLU A 193 14.73 -5.39 46.01
CA GLU A 193 15.30 -6.71 46.35
C GLU A 193 16.39 -6.61 47.43
N VAL A 194 17.27 -5.60 47.33
CA VAL A 194 18.29 -5.33 48.35
C VAL A 194 17.63 -5.00 49.69
N GLN A 195 16.60 -4.15 49.68
CA GLN A 195 15.86 -3.78 50.89
C GLN A 195 15.19 -4.99 51.54
N ARG A 196 14.55 -5.86 50.74
CA ARG A 196 13.94 -7.10 51.23
C ARG A 196 14.96 -8.02 51.90
N LYS A 197 16.12 -8.24 51.26
CA LYS A 197 17.21 -9.06 51.83
C LYS A 197 17.74 -8.47 53.14
N TYR A 198 17.85 -7.15 53.24
CA TYR A 198 18.25 -6.48 54.46
C TYR A 198 17.27 -6.71 55.61
N GLU A 199 15.96 -6.59 55.35
CA GLU A 199 14.90 -6.82 56.34
C GLU A 199 14.83 -8.28 56.81
N GLU A 200 14.97 -9.24 55.89
CA GLU A 200 15.05 -10.68 56.24
C GLU A 200 16.24 -10.95 57.17
N LEU A 201 17.40 -10.37 56.89
CA LEU A 201 18.62 -10.56 57.68
C LEU A 201 18.47 -9.93 59.08
N GLN A 202 17.80 -8.77 59.18
CA GLN A 202 17.46 -8.16 60.47
C GLN A 202 16.50 -9.04 61.29
N GLN A 203 15.53 -9.70 60.65
CA GLN A 203 14.63 -10.62 61.33
C GLN A 203 15.37 -11.87 61.83
N GLN A 204 16.23 -12.46 61.00
CA GLN A 204 17.03 -13.64 61.37
C GLN A 204 17.90 -13.35 62.61
N LEU A 205 18.60 -12.21 62.63
CA LEU A 205 19.44 -11.82 63.76
C LEU A 205 18.63 -11.66 65.06
N LYS A 206 17.40 -11.14 65.00
CA LYS A 206 16.52 -11.02 66.17
C LYS A 206 16.07 -12.38 66.69
N VAL A 207 15.71 -13.30 65.79
CA VAL A 207 15.31 -14.67 66.16
C VAL A 207 16.47 -15.40 66.82
N ASP A 208 17.67 -15.34 66.23
CA ASP A 208 18.87 -16.00 66.77
C ASP A 208 19.28 -15.43 68.14
N ALA A 209 19.14 -14.12 68.35
CA ALA A 209 19.41 -13.48 69.64
C ALA A 209 18.41 -13.94 70.72
N ALA A 210 17.11 -14.01 70.38
CA ALA A 210 16.08 -14.49 71.31
C ALA A 210 16.28 -15.98 71.68
N ALA A 211 16.74 -16.81 70.75
CA ALA A 211 17.04 -18.22 71.03
C ALA A 211 18.19 -18.41 72.02
N ARG A 212 19.19 -17.51 72.04
CA ARG A 212 20.33 -17.56 72.96
C ARG A 212 20.04 -17.06 74.38
N GLU A 213 18.96 -16.30 74.59
CA GLU A 213 18.58 -15.85 75.95
C GLU A 213 17.69 -16.86 76.68
N VAL A 214 17.22 -17.91 76.00
CA VAL A 214 16.31 -18.93 76.55
C VAL A 214 17.05 -20.24 76.93
N GLU A 215 18.36 -20.30 76.67
CA GLU A 215 19.27 -21.41 77.04
C GLU A 215 20.12 -21.06 78.27
#